data_AF-E1A4A9-F1
#
_entry.id   AF-E1A4A9-F1
#
_cell.length_a   1.000
_cell.length_b   1.000
_cell.length_c   1.000
_cell.angle_alpha   90.00
_cell.angle_beta   90.00
_cell.angle_gamma   90.00
#
_symmetry.space_group_name_H-M   'P 1'
#
loop_
_entity.id
_entity.type
_entity.pdbx_description
1 polymer ?
#
loop_
_entity_poly.entity_id
_entity_poly.type
_entity_poly.pdbx_seq_one_letter_code
_entity_poly.pdbx_strand_id
1 'polypeptide(L)'
;SLRLTFHDAIGFSPSAGGGGADGSIITFADTETTFHANGGIDEIVEAQTPFVQNHTDISPGDFIQFAGAVGVSNCPGAPRIPFFAGRPAPTAPSPDLLVPEPFDSVDKILARFADAGIDSNEVVALLASHSVAAADVVDPTIPGSPFDSTPDTFDSRFFVETQLKGILFPGTGNNEGEVKSPLAGEIRLQSDADLARDPRTA
;
A
#
# COMPACT_ATOMS: atom_id res chain seq x y z
N SER A 1 5.61 6.99 -2.28
CA SER A 1 4.56 7.89 -1.79
C SER A 1 3.16 7.30 -1.81
N LEU A 2 2.70 6.68 -2.91
CA LEU A 2 1.35 6.07 -2.96
C LEU A 2 1.14 4.99 -1.88
N ARG A 3 2.12 4.10 -1.68
CA ARG A 3 2.08 3.14 -0.55
C ARG A 3 1.93 3.86 0.80
N LEU A 4 2.68 4.93 1.05
CA LEU A 4 2.64 5.67 2.31
C LEU A 4 1.24 6.25 2.61
N THR A 5 0.47 6.66 1.59
CA THR A 5 -0.89 7.17 1.83
C THR A 5 -1.80 6.10 2.41
N PHE A 6 -1.64 4.84 1.98
CA PHE A 6 -2.42 3.72 2.50
C PHE A 6 -1.99 3.36 3.92
N HIS A 7 -0.68 3.23 4.18
CA HIS A 7 -0.16 2.82 5.49
C HIS A 7 -0.45 3.86 6.58
N ASP A 8 -0.48 5.16 6.23
CA ASP A 8 -1.01 6.22 7.11
C ASP A 8 -2.52 6.05 7.30
N ALA A 9 -3.29 6.04 6.20
CA ALA A 9 -4.74 6.16 6.24
C ALA A 9 -5.48 4.94 6.84
N ILE A 10 -4.98 3.72 6.61
CA ILE A 10 -5.64 2.49 7.07
C ILE A 10 -5.37 2.21 8.56
N GLY A 11 -4.47 2.98 9.18
CA GLY A 11 -4.26 3.07 10.64
C GLY A 11 -5.43 3.72 11.37
N PHE A 12 -6.64 3.24 11.11
CA PHE A 12 -7.90 3.70 11.66
C PHE A 12 -8.82 2.53 11.93
N SER A 13 -9.28 2.43 13.18
CA SER A 13 -10.31 1.49 13.61
C SER A 13 -11.25 2.18 14.61
N PRO A 14 -12.58 2.11 14.42
CA PRO A 14 -13.52 2.56 15.44
C PRO A 14 -13.36 1.85 16.79
N SER A 15 -12.83 0.61 16.78
CA SER A 15 -12.69 -0.23 17.96
C SER A 15 -11.28 -0.24 18.56
N ALA A 16 -10.24 -0.19 17.73
CA ALA A 16 -8.84 -0.24 18.17
C ALA A 16 -8.15 1.14 18.26
N GLY A 17 -8.72 2.18 17.66
CA GLY A 17 -8.13 3.52 17.59
C GLY A 17 -7.34 3.76 16.31
N GLY A 18 -6.42 4.73 16.35
CA GLY A 18 -5.73 5.24 15.17
C GLY A 18 -6.49 6.40 14.51
N GLY A 19 -5.75 7.40 14.01
CA GLY A 19 -6.32 8.64 13.48
C GLY A 19 -6.62 8.61 11.97
N GLY A 20 -6.23 7.53 11.28
CA GLY A 20 -6.37 7.41 9.84
C GLY A 20 -5.39 8.31 9.11
N ALA A 21 -5.84 9.00 8.07
CA ALA A 21 -4.97 9.84 7.24
C ALA A 21 -4.61 11.14 7.97
N ASP A 22 -3.80 11.07 9.02
CA ASP A 22 -3.44 12.18 9.91
C ASP A 22 -1.92 12.49 9.90
N GLY A 23 -1.11 11.65 9.26
CA GLY A 23 0.35 11.77 9.22
C GLY A 23 1.05 11.22 10.46
N SER A 24 0.39 10.37 11.24
CA SER A 24 0.96 9.68 12.39
C SER A 24 2.20 8.88 12.00
N ILE A 25 2.21 8.29 10.81
CA ILE A 25 3.33 7.45 10.35
C ILE A 25 4.65 8.23 10.16
N ILE A 26 4.58 9.53 9.89
CA ILE A 26 5.76 10.42 9.90
C ILE A 26 6.04 10.93 11.32
N THR A 27 4.99 11.36 12.04
CA THR A 27 5.15 12.02 13.35
C THR A 27 5.62 11.07 14.45
N PHE A 28 5.18 9.82 14.39
CA PHE A 28 5.50 8.74 15.32
C PHE A 28 6.26 7.61 14.60
N ALA A 29 7.15 7.99 13.67
CA ALA A 29 7.92 7.06 12.85
C ALA A 29 8.65 5.99 13.67
N ASP A 30 9.31 6.39 14.77
CA ASP A 30 10.02 5.48 15.70
C ASP A 30 9.16 4.34 16.26
N THR A 31 7.83 4.48 16.22
CA THR A 31 6.88 3.42 16.59
C THR A 31 6.33 2.73 15.36
N GLU A 32 5.70 3.47 14.44
CA GLU A 32 4.92 2.86 13.37
C GLU A 32 5.76 2.15 12.32
N THR A 33 6.97 2.63 12.00
CA THR A 33 7.82 1.97 11.01
C THR A 33 8.45 0.67 11.51
N THR A 34 8.30 0.37 12.81
CA THR A 34 8.75 -0.89 13.42
C THR A 34 7.73 -2.04 13.25
N PHE A 35 6.50 -1.72 12.86
CA PHE A 35 5.46 -2.73 12.60
C PHE A 35 5.83 -3.57 11.38
N HIS A 36 5.58 -4.89 11.44
CA HIS A 36 5.99 -5.81 10.38
C HIS A 36 5.39 -5.42 9.02
N ALA A 37 4.10 -5.10 8.99
CA ALA A 37 3.40 -4.65 7.79
C ALA A 37 3.97 -3.35 7.19
N ASN A 38 4.67 -2.52 7.99
CA ASN A 38 5.33 -1.28 7.56
C ASN A 38 6.78 -1.49 7.11
N GLY A 39 7.23 -2.73 6.89
CA GLY A 39 8.58 -3.01 6.37
C GLY A 39 8.92 -2.16 5.13
N GLY A 40 10.03 -1.43 5.18
CA GLY A 40 10.50 -0.52 4.12
C GLY A 40 9.76 0.82 4.00
N ILE A 41 8.83 1.14 4.89
CA ILE A 41 8.16 2.46 4.91
C ILE A 41 9.08 3.57 5.45
N ASP A 42 10.05 3.21 6.30
CA ASP A 42 11.05 4.10 6.87
C ASP A 42 11.78 4.93 5.81
N GLU A 43 12.21 4.33 4.69
CA GLU A 43 12.92 5.05 3.62
C GLU A 43 12.09 6.24 3.08
N ILE A 44 10.81 6.02 2.78
CA ILE A 44 9.96 7.10 2.24
C ILE A 44 9.55 8.10 3.33
N VAL A 45 9.42 7.67 4.58
CA VAL A 45 9.20 8.58 5.73
C VAL A 45 10.40 9.50 5.91
N GLU A 46 11.62 8.97 5.91
CA GLU A 46 12.86 9.74 6.00
C GLU A 46 13.00 10.71 4.83
N ALA A 47 12.66 10.28 3.61
CA ALA A 47 12.71 11.14 2.43
C ALA A 47 11.69 12.28 2.47
N GLN A 48 10.50 12.08 3.04
CA GLN A 48 9.45 13.09 3.11
C GLN A 48 9.59 14.04 4.32
N THR A 49 10.21 13.57 5.41
CA THR A 49 10.33 14.33 6.67
C THR A 49 10.95 15.73 6.49
N PRO A 50 12.04 15.94 5.71
CA PRO A 50 12.59 17.28 5.48
C PRO A 50 11.62 18.24 4.80
N PHE A 51 10.71 17.75 3.95
CA PHE A 51 9.72 18.60 3.30
C PHE A 51 8.66 19.05 4.30
N VAL A 52 8.16 18.14 5.14
CA VAL A 52 7.22 18.46 6.22
C VAL A 52 7.84 19.47 7.20
N GLN A 53 9.11 19.30 7.55
CA GLN A 53 9.82 20.23 8.45
C GLN A 53 10.05 21.62 7.82
N ASN A 54 10.29 21.69 6.51
CA ASN A 54 10.52 22.95 5.80
C ASN A 54 9.22 23.68 5.41
N HIS A 55 8.08 22.97 5.37
CA HIS A 55 6.76 23.51 5.04
C HIS A 55 5.83 23.45 6.25
N THR A 56 6.17 24.22 7.29
CA THR A 56 5.45 24.21 8.60
C THR A 56 3.98 24.66 8.54
N ASP A 57 3.52 25.18 7.42
CA ASP A 57 2.12 25.54 7.14
C ASP A 57 1.27 24.36 6.66
N ILE A 58 1.89 23.21 6.37
CA ILE A 58 1.23 21.99 5.91
C ILE A 58 1.42 20.90 6.97
N SER A 59 0.34 20.23 7.38
CA SER A 59 0.44 19.11 8.32
C SER A 59 1.08 17.88 7.67
N PRO A 60 1.70 16.98 8.45
CA PRO A 60 2.26 15.74 7.90
C PRO A 60 1.22 14.92 7.12
N GLY A 61 -0.01 14.82 7.63
CA GLY A 61 -1.11 14.13 6.94
C GLY A 61 -1.48 14.78 5.62
N ASP A 62 -1.54 16.12 5.54
CA ASP A 62 -1.81 16.80 4.27
C ASP A 62 -0.65 16.56 3.28
N PHE A 63 0.59 16.59 3.76
CA PHE A 63 1.75 16.38 2.90
C PHE A 63 1.79 14.97 2.29
N ILE A 64 1.54 13.92 3.09
CA ILE A 64 1.52 12.53 2.61
C ILE A 64 0.49 12.37 1.49
N GLN A 65 -0.73 12.86 1.72
CA GLN A 65 -1.84 12.72 0.77
C GLN A 65 -1.61 13.59 -0.48
N PHE A 66 -1.01 14.77 -0.32
CA PHE A 66 -0.57 15.60 -1.44
C PHE A 66 0.50 14.90 -2.29
N ALA A 67 1.54 14.36 -1.66
CA ALA A 67 2.63 13.68 -2.32
C ALA A 67 2.16 12.42 -3.07
N GLY A 68 1.21 11.66 -2.49
CA GLY A 68 0.55 10.55 -3.17
C GLY A 68 -0.24 10.99 -4.40
N ALA A 69 -1.11 12.00 -4.26
CA ALA A 69 -1.91 12.52 -5.37
C ALA A 69 -1.07 13.09 -6.52
N VAL A 70 -0.02 13.84 -6.20
CA VAL A 70 0.95 14.35 -7.19
C VAL A 70 1.73 13.20 -7.83
N GLY A 71 2.21 12.24 -7.03
CA GLY A 71 2.95 11.09 -7.52
C GLY A 71 2.15 10.28 -8.54
N VAL A 72 0.90 9.95 -8.22
CA VAL A 72 -0.02 9.25 -9.13
C VAL A 72 -0.26 10.05 -10.41
N SER A 73 -0.35 11.39 -10.34
CA SER A 73 -0.56 12.20 -11.54
C SER A 73 0.60 12.21 -12.55
N ASN A 74 1.78 11.70 -12.15
CA ASN A 74 2.92 11.53 -13.05
C ASN A 74 2.85 10.23 -13.86
N CYS A 75 1.99 9.27 -13.48
CA CYS A 75 1.83 8.00 -14.16
C CYS A 75 0.84 8.14 -15.33
N PRO A 76 1.20 7.78 -16.58
CA PRO A 76 0.26 7.74 -17.69
C PRO A 76 -0.96 6.87 -17.37
N GLY A 77 -2.16 7.33 -17.76
CA GLY A 77 -3.42 6.62 -17.50
C GLY A 77 -4.03 6.89 -16.12
N ALA A 78 -3.28 7.48 -15.20
CA ALA A 78 -3.75 7.67 -13.83
C ALA A 78 -4.85 8.73 -13.70
N PRO A 79 -5.81 8.53 -12.78
CA PRO A 79 -6.78 9.57 -12.44
C PRO A 79 -6.11 10.70 -11.64
N ARG A 80 -6.78 11.86 -11.59
CA ARG A 80 -6.43 12.91 -10.62
C ARG A 80 -7.17 12.64 -9.31
N ILE A 81 -6.44 12.17 -8.31
CA ILE A 81 -6.98 11.99 -6.96
C ILE A 81 -7.36 13.36 -6.39
N PRO A 82 -8.59 13.57 -5.89
CA PRO A 82 -8.96 14.79 -5.20
C PRO A 82 -8.07 15.05 -3.99
N PHE A 83 -7.51 16.25 -3.90
CA PHE A 83 -6.75 16.68 -2.73
C PHE A 83 -7.55 17.67 -1.89
N PHE A 84 -7.65 17.37 -0.60
CA PHE A 84 -8.23 18.24 0.42
C PHE A 84 -7.19 18.45 1.51
N ALA A 85 -7.03 19.70 1.94
CA ALA A 85 -6.12 20.10 3.01
C ALA A 85 -6.90 20.50 4.27
N GLY A 86 -6.21 20.56 5.40
CA GLY A 86 -6.74 20.95 6.70
C GLY A 86 -6.70 19.83 7.75
N ARG A 87 -5.92 18.76 7.54
CA ARG A 87 -5.73 17.73 8.57
C ARG A 87 -5.01 18.34 9.79
N PRO A 88 -5.50 18.12 11.02
CA PRO A 88 -4.77 18.52 12.21
C PRO A 88 -3.50 17.67 12.37
N ALA A 89 -2.60 18.11 13.26
CA ALA A 89 -1.47 17.28 13.66
C ALA A 89 -1.96 16.00 14.37
N PRO A 90 -1.32 14.84 14.13
CA PRO A 90 -1.72 13.58 14.75
C PRO A 90 -1.43 13.62 16.25
N THR A 91 -2.29 12.99 17.05
CA THR A 91 -2.18 13.03 18.52
C THR A 91 -1.67 11.72 19.14
N ALA A 92 -1.61 10.64 18.37
CA ALA A 92 -1.15 9.32 18.79
C ALA A 92 -0.67 8.52 17.56
N PRO A 93 0.21 7.52 17.75
CA PRO A 93 0.51 6.55 16.70
C PRO A 93 -0.70 5.66 16.40
N SER A 94 -0.75 5.12 15.19
CA SER A 94 -1.63 3.99 14.85
C SER A 94 -1.30 2.78 15.74
N PRO A 95 -2.32 2.02 16.20
CA PRO A 95 -2.12 0.66 16.67
C PRO A 95 -1.46 -0.21 15.58
N ASP A 96 -0.67 -1.19 16.01
CA ASP A 96 -0.16 -2.25 15.13
C ASP A 96 -1.31 -3.16 14.64
N LEU A 97 -1.04 -3.99 13.63
CA LEU A 97 -1.95 -4.98 13.04
C LEU A 97 -3.18 -4.38 12.32
N LEU A 98 -3.19 -3.08 12.04
CA LEU A 98 -4.24 -2.41 11.25
C LEU A 98 -3.97 -2.38 9.75
N VAL A 99 -2.70 -2.56 9.35
CA VAL A 99 -2.30 -2.67 7.93
C VAL A 99 -2.35 -4.14 7.51
N PRO A 100 -3.11 -4.50 6.45
CA PRO A 100 -3.14 -5.86 5.90
C PRO A 100 -1.77 -6.34 5.41
N GLU A 101 -1.52 -7.63 5.55
CA GLU A 101 -0.27 -8.28 5.14
C GLU A 101 -0.47 -9.19 3.93
N PRO A 102 0.56 -9.42 3.09
CA PRO A 102 0.42 -10.18 1.84
C PRO A 102 0.06 -11.66 2.06
N PHE A 103 0.21 -12.17 3.28
CA PHE A 103 -0.16 -13.53 3.68
C PHE A 103 -1.49 -13.61 4.44
N ASP A 104 -2.19 -12.48 4.61
CA ASP A 104 -3.50 -12.47 5.24
C ASP A 104 -4.55 -13.14 4.35
N SER A 105 -5.49 -13.85 4.97
CA SER A 105 -6.63 -14.42 4.26
C SER A 105 -7.54 -13.33 3.72
N VAL A 106 -8.25 -13.61 2.62
CA VAL A 106 -9.27 -12.71 2.05
C VAL A 106 -10.29 -12.29 3.12
N ASP A 107 -10.70 -13.21 4.00
CA ASP A 107 -11.61 -12.88 5.11
C ASP A 107 -11.03 -11.82 6.06
N LYS A 108 -9.76 -11.95 6.43
CA LYS A 108 -9.08 -11.00 7.33
C LYS A 108 -8.93 -9.64 6.64
N ILE A 109 -8.51 -9.62 5.37
CA ILE A 109 -8.36 -8.40 4.57
C ILE A 109 -9.70 -7.68 4.45
N LEU A 110 -10.74 -8.36 3.98
CA LEU A 110 -12.06 -7.74 3.80
C LEU A 110 -12.66 -7.26 5.12
N ALA A 111 -12.47 -8.00 6.23
CA ALA A 111 -12.90 -7.55 7.54
C ALA A 111 -12.14 -6.31 8.02
N ARG A 112 -10.83 -6.22 7.76
CA ARG A 112 -9.99 -5.07 8.12
C ARG A 112 -10.40 -3.82 7.36
N PHE A 113 -10.62 -3.94 6.05
CA PHE A 113 -11.14 -2.84 5.24
C PHE A 113 -12.56 -2.42 5.63
N ALA A 114 -13.45 -3.38 5.94
CA ALA A 114 -14.80 -3.09 6.40
C ALA A 114 -14.81 -2.35 7.75
N ASP A 115 -13.89 -2.66 8.68
CA ASP A 115 -13.72 -1.91 9.93
C ASP A 115 -13.30 -0.45 9.68
N ALA A 116 -12.56 -0.20 8.61
CA ALA A 116 -12.22 1.15 8.12
C ALA A 116 -13.32 1.78 7.24
N GLY A 117 -14.45 1.10 7.02
CA GLY A 117 -15.59 1.58 6.24
C GLY A 117 -15.48 1.39 4.73
N ILE A 118 -14.64 0.46 4.27
CA ILE A 118 -14.37 0.18 2.85
C ILE A 118 -14.94 -1.19 2.47
N ASP A 119 -15.80 -1.26 1.46
CA ASP A 119 -16.41 -2.51 0.98
C ASP A 119 -15.48 -3.32 0.05
N SER A 120 -15.87 -4.55 -0.29
CA SER A 120 -15.03 -5.45 -1.10
C SER A 120 -14.77 -4.95 -2.53
N ASN A 121 -15.72 -4.23 -3.15
CA ASN A 121 -15.49 -3.64 -4.48
C ASN A 121 -14.51 -2.47 -4.38
N GLU A 122 -14.60 -1.69 -3.30
CA GLU A 122 -13.67 -0.59 -3.02
C GLU A 122 -12.25 -1.12 -2.72
N VAL A 123 -12.12 -2.28 -2.05
CA VAL A 123 -10.81 -2.95 -1.89
C VAL A 123 -10.20 -3.27 -3.25
N VAL A 124 -10.97 -3.89 -4.16
CA VAL A 124 -10.48 -4.21 -5.52
C VAL A 124 -10.10 -2.93 -6.27
N ALA A 125 -10.88 -1.85 -6.14
CA ALA A 125 -10.56 -0.57 -6.76
C ALA A 125 -9.25 0.04 -6.21
N LEU A 126 -9.01 -0.04 -4.90
CA LEU A 126 -7.78 0.46 -4.26
C LEU A 126 -6.54 -0.35 -4.66
N LEU A 127 -6.70 -1.65 -4.92
CA LEU A 127 -5.61 -2.50 -5.42
C LEU A 127 -5.15 -2.14 -6.84
N ALA A 128 -5.87 -1.28 -7.57
CA ALA A 128 -5.33 -0.68 -8.81
C ALA A 128 -4.00 0.06 -8.56
N SER A 129 -3.72 0.48 -7.32
CA SER A 129 -2.41 1.01 -6.92
C SER A 129 -1.25 0.04 -7.22
N HIS A 130 -1.49 -1.28 -7.23
CA HIS A 130 -0.47 -2.27 -7.55
C HIS A 130 -0.04 -2.24 -9.03
N SER A 131 -0.79 -1.54 -9.92
CA SER A 131 -0.37 -1.31 -11.31
C SER A 131 0.82 -0.33 -11.43
N VAL A 132 1.11 0.45 -10.38
CA VAL A 132 2.25 1.38 -10.34
C VAL A 132 3.11 1.15 -9.10
N ALA A 133 3.44 -0.13 -8.86
CA ALA A 133 4.12 -0.55 -7.65
C ALA A 133 5.08 -1.72 -7.86
N ALA A 134 5.93 -1.91 -6.84
CA ALA A 134 6.92 -2.97 -6.75
C ALA A 134 7.11 -3.39 -5.28
N ALA A 135 7.78 -4.53 -5.07
CA ALA A 135 8.15 -5.04 -3.76
C ALA A 135 9.66 -5.05 -3.54
N ASP A 136 10.09 -4.54 -2.38
CA ASP A 136 11.49 -4.55 -1.96
C ASP A 136 11.78 -5.58 -0.87
N VAL A 137 10.80 -5.87 -0.01
CA VAL A 137 10.99 -6.64 1.24
C VAL A 137 10.45 -8.06 1.19
N VAL A 138 9.55 -8.38 0.25
CA VAL A 138 8.95 -9.72 0.12
C VAL A 138 10.01 -10.75 -0.28
N ASP A 139 10.78 -10.45 -1.33
CA ASP A 139 12.02 -11.18 -1.65
C ASP A 139 13.18 -10.17 -1.69
N PRO A 140 13.95 -10.06 -0.60
CA PRO A 140 15.08 -9.11 -0.51
C PRO A 140 16.22 -9.38 -1.48
N THR A 141 16.21 -10.51 -2.22
CA THR A 141 17.23 -10.82 -3.23
C THR A 141 16.96 -10.15 -4.58
N ILE A 142 15.74 -9.66 -4.80
CA ILE A 142 15.27 -9.02 -6.03
C ILE A 142 14.42 -7.76 -5.73
N PRO A 143 14.94 -6.78 -4.98
CA PRO A 143 14.20 -5.57 -4.65
C PRO A 143 13.83 -4.79 -5.92
N GLY A 144 12.69 -4.09 -5.89
CA GLY A 144 12.13 -3.38 -7.02
C GLY A 144 11.40 -4.26 -8.03
N SER A 145 11.08 -5.52 -7.69
CA SER A 145 10.30 -6.40 -8.56
C SER A 145 8.84 -5.94 -8.65
N PRO A 146 8.32 -5.60 -9.84
CA PRO A 146 6.98 -5.03 -10.00
C PRO A 146 5.87 -6.08 -9.85
N PHE A 147 4.65 -5.62 -9.58
CA PHE A 147 3.46 -6.48 -9.52
C PHE A 147 2.77 -6.69 -10.87
N ASP A 148 3.16 -5.93 -11.89
CA ASP A 148 2.76 -6.11 -13.28
C ASP A 148 3.91 -5.77 -14.24
N SER A 149 3.69 -5.97 -15.53
CA SER A 149 4.68 -5.73 -16.57
C SER A 149 4.89 -4.25 -16.96
N THR A 150 4.12 -3.32 -16.39
CA THR A 150 4.11 -1.89 -16.73
C THR A 150 4.05 -0.98 -15.49
N PRO A 151 5.00 -1.10 -14.54
CA PRO A 151 4.90 -0.45 -13.22
C PRO A 151 5.00 1.09 -13.22
N ASP A 152 5.21 1.70 -14.39
CA ASP A 152 5.21 3.15 -14.56
C ASP A 152 3.91 3.69 -15.18
N THR A 153 2.99 2.81 -15.57
CA THR A 153 1.75 3.12 -16.28
C THR A 153 0.56 2.63 -15.46
N PHE A 154 -0.36 3.53 -15.12
CA PHE A 154 -1.57 3.17 -14.40
C PHE A 154 -2.59 2.60 -15.38
N ASP A 155 -2.60 1.29 -15.54
CA ASP A 155 -3.49 0.57 -16.45
C ASP A 155 -4.13 -0.66 -15.78
N SER A 156 -4.56 -1.65 -16.58
CA SER A 156 -5.21 -2.86 -16.06
C SER A 156 -4.31 -4.10 -16.11
N ARG A 157 -2.99 -3.94 -16.33
CA ARG A 157 -2.05 -5.07 -16.47
C ARG A 157 -1.98 -5.88 -15.19
N PHE A 158 -1.86 -5.23 -14.04
CA PHE A 158 -2.00 -5.86 -12.73
C PHE A 158 -3.20 -6.83 -12.63
N PHE A 159 -4.41 -6.38 -12.97
CA PHE A 159 -5.60 -7.23 -12.90
C PHE A 159 -5.60 -8.38 -13.92
N VAL A 160 -5.02 -8.17 -15.11
CA VAL A 160 -4.91 -9.23 -16.12
C VAL A 160 -3.87 -10.27 -15.72
N GLU A 161 -2.71 -9.82 -15.26
CA GLU A 161 -1.53 -10.65 -15.02
C GLU A 161 -1.68 -11.47 -13.74
N THR A 162 -2.29 -10.93 -12.68
CA THR A 162 -2.66 -11.67 -11.47
C THR A 162 -3.63 -12.84 -11.75
N GLN A 163 -4.46 -12.75 -12.79
CA GLN A 163 -5.35 -13.83 -13.22
C GLN A 163 -4.62 -14.99 -13.91
N LEU A 164 -3.43 -14.75 -14.47
CA LEU A 164 -2.66 -15.78 -15.16
C LEU A 164 -2.19 -16.87 -14.19
N LYS A 165 -1.99 -18.08 -14.72
CA LYS A 165 -1.41 -19.19 -13.96
C LYS A 165 0.03 -18.86 -13.60
N GLY A 166 0.34 -18.86 -12.29
CA GLY A 166 1.71 -18.75 -11.81
C GLY A 166 2.56 -19.95 -12.23
N ILE A 167 3.75 -19.70 -12.77
CA ILE A 167 4.64 -20.74 -13.31
C ILE A 167 6.02 -20.77 -12.65
N LEU A 168 6.47 -19.67 -12.05
CA LEU A 168 7.81 -19.54 -11.45
C LEU A 168 7.78 -18.59 -10.24
N PHE A 169 8.85 -18.61 -9.44
CA PHE A 169 9.19 -17.50 -8.55
C PHE A 169 10.32 -16.70 -9.23
N PRO A 170 10.26 -15.36 -9.28
CA PRO A 170 11.29 -14.55 -9.95
C PRO A 170 12.64 -14.57 -9.19
N GLY A 171 12.62 -14.84 -7.89
CA GLY A 171 13.80 -14.91 -7.02
C GLY A 171 13.98 -16.26 -6.33
N THR A 172 14.08 -16.25 -5.00
CA THR A 172 14.39 -17.44 -4.19
C THR A 172 13.20 -18.39 -3.99
N GLY A 173 11.97 -17.85 -3.99
CA GLY A 173 10.72 -18.58 -3.73
C GLY A 173 10.58 -19.04 -2.27
N ASN A 174 9.36 -19.46 -1.89
CA ASN A 174 8.98 -19.79 -0.49
C ASN A 174 9.12 -18.60 0.50
N ASN A 175 9.08 -17.35 0.02
CA ASN A 175 8.95 -16.20 0.90
C ASN A 175 7.52 -16.09 1.43
N GLU A 176 7.34 -15.65 2.67
CA GLU A 176 6.02 -15.53 3.28
C GLU A 176 5.19 -14.48 2.53
N GLY A 177 3.95 -14.84 2.14
CA GLY A 177 3.09 -13.96 1.34
C GLY A 177 3.47 -13.86 -0.14
N GLU A 178 4.43 -14.66 -0.65
CA GLU A 178 4.75 -14.74 -2.07
C GLU A 178 4.19 -16.02 -2.70
N VAL A 179 3.62 -15.90 -3.90
CA VAL A 179 3.22 -17.05 -4.73
C VAL A 179 3.83 -16.96 -6.13
N LYS A 180 3.75 -18.06 -6.88
CA LYS A 180 4.29 -18.07 -8.24
C LYS A 180 3.66 -16.99 -9.12
N SER A 181 4.53 -16.25 -9.78
CA SER A 181 4.25 -15.24 -10.81
C SER A 181 4.14 -15.89 -12.20
N PRO A 182 3.45 -15.27 -13.17
CA PRO A 182 3.39 -15.74 -14.54
C PRO A 182 4.60 -15.31 -15.38
N LEU A 183 5.39 -14.33 -14.92
CA LEU A 183 6.49 -13.70 -15.66
C LEU A 183 7.78 -13.64 -14.84
N ALA A 184 8.94 -13.80 -15.48
CA ALA A 184 10.24 -13.83 -14.81
C ALA A 184 10.65 -12.51 -14.13
N GLY A 185 10.08 -11.39 -14.56
CA GLY A 185 10.36 -10.05 -14.02
C GLY A 185 9.19 -9.46 -13.22
N GLU A 186 8.26 -10.29 -12.75
CA GLU A 186 7.08 -9.89 -11.97
C GLU A 186 7.07 -10.73 -10.69
N ILE A 187 6.74 -10.12 -9.55
CA ILE A 187 6.47 -10.82 -8.29
C ILE A 187 4.97 -10.81 -8.01
N ARG A 188 4.45 -11.85 -7.34
CA ARG A 188 3.03 -11.94 -7.02
C ARG A 188 2.81 -12.18 -5.53
N LEU A 189 2.04 -11.29 -4.91
CA LEU A 189 1.59 -11.46 -3.53
C LEU A 189 0.51 -12.54 -3.44
N GLN A 190 0.52 -13.30 -2.34
CA GLN A 190 -0.50 -14.31 -2.07
C GLN A 190 -1.89 -13.66 -1.95
N SER A 191 -1.99 -12.54 -1.22
CA SER A 191 -3.21 -11.74 -1.07
C SER A 191 -3.85 -11.38 -2.41
N ASP A 192 -3.05 -10.91 -3.37
CA ASP A 192 -3.53 -10.51 -4.70
C ASP A 192 -4.01 -11.72 -5.50
N ALA A 193 -3.27 -12.84 -5.42
CA ALA A 193 -3.65 -14.08 -6.09
C ALA A 193 -4.96 -14.66 -5.57
N ASP A 194 -5.20 -14.54 -4.26
CA ASP A 194 -6.40 -15.03 -3.58
C ASP A 194 -7.59 -14.10 -3.83
N LEU A 195 -7.41 -12.77 -3.72
CA LEU A 195 -8.45 -11.78 -4.03
C LEU A 195 -8.92 -11.85 -5.49
N ALA A 196 -8.00 -12.12 -6.43
CA ALA A 196 -8.34 -12.30 -7.84
C ALA A 196 -9.22 -13.54 -8.13
N ARG A 197 -9.44 -14.43 -7.14
CA ARG A 197 -10.13 -15.72 -7.31
C ARG A 197 -11.24 -15.95 -6.28
N ASP A 198 -11.31 -15.15 -5.23
CA ASP A 198 -12.38 -15.24 -4.23
C ASP A 198 -13.73 -14.79 -4.83
N PRO A 199 -14.83 -15.54 -4.62
CA PRO A 199 -16.14 -15.23 -5.22
C PRO A 199 -16.74 -13.87 -4.82
N ARG A 200 -16.19 -13.17 -3.81
CA ARG A 200 -16.63 -11.83 -3.40
C ARG A 200 -15.90 -10.71 -4.15
N THR A 201 -14.78 -11.01 -4.80
CA THR A 201 -13.87 -10.01 -5.38
C THR A 201 -13.42 -10.33 -6.82
N ALA A 202 -13.71 -11.53 -7.34
CA ALA A 202 -13.37 -11.99 -8.69
C ALA A 202 -14.37 -11.55 -9.79
#